data_AF-A0AAU8UIY2-F1
#
_entry.id   AF-A0AAU8UIY2-F1
#
_cell.length_a   1.000
_cell.length_b   1.000
_cell.length_c   1.000
_cell.angle_alpha   90.00
_cell.angle_beta   90.00
_cell.angle_gamma   90.00
#
_symmetry.space_group_name_H-M   'P 1'
#
loop_
_entity.id
_entity.type
_entity.pdbx_description
1 polymer ?
#
loop_
_entity_poly.entity_id
_entity_poly.type
_entity_poly.pdbx_seq_one_letter_code
_entity_poly.pdbx_strand_id
1 'polypeptide(L)'
;MKNLIKFSLIAMFALNLNANNNDAGLSQAQMDEIRAIMKQTQELANEQQGMGESIFNDKEKDINKNIRSNFKINPLGMRGEETQPNIESFHNSQDSFNANMEVIDFSKEELELMQGAMRNQDLKALQKKFHSKKYSGYENTKTIPYTPNKTHKIRTRQAMATTLIFESDIDNFILGDQKGFKIAQIPSKANAIAIIPQLIGIDTSLTIFTNDGKIHTFYLFSTDYKNVNDPSFVIKIEDEEAKKIKLAKQEAINKEYKIIKDGIAEVKVKKSDIYSGYTQKAKEENEWLLSAEIFDDKKFTYFKYSKDEMPQIPAIFAVIDKQDSPVETRIVGDYIIAETTNPKFTIKSGNSYVCVNRQPKQAEIQRREERKNLNIENKKEKIKNNNKTITNKKEKQEHEAVKKLRGI
;
A
#
# COMPACT_ATOMS: atom_id res chain seq x y z
N MET A 1 -54.60 -27.51 18.11
CA MET A 1 -54.86 -28.56 17.09
C MET A 1 -54.15 -28.11 15.82
N LYS A 2 -53.05 -28.80 15.47
CA LYS A 2 -52.95 -29.77 14.35
C LYS A 2 -53.12 -29.07 12.99
N ASN A 3 -52.30 -29.22 11.95
CA ASN A 3 -51.08 -29.95 11.58
C ASN A 3 -50.62 -29.22 10.28
N LEU A 4 -49.37 -28.83 10.05
CA LEU A 4 -48.24 -29.66 9.61
C LEU A 4 -48.46 -30.43 8.29
N ILE A 5 -47.47 -30.27 7.38
CA ILE A 5 -46.86 -31.28 6.47
C ILE A 5 -47.62 -31.57 5.16
N LYS A 6 -47.00 -31.82 3.99
CA LYS A 6 -45.67 -31.70 3.33
C LYS A 6 -45.92 -32.19 1.89
N PHE A 7 -45.10 -31.77 0.93
CA PHE A 7 -44.40 -32.58 -0.12
C PHE A 7 -43.73 -31.53 -1.04
N SER A 8 -42.41 -31.29 -1.14
CA SER A 8 -41.20 -32.13 -1.20
C SER A 8 -41.25 -33.21 -2.27
N LEU A 9 -40.61 -32.99 -3.42
CA LEU A 9 -39.65 -33.97 -3.94
C LEU A 9 -38.60 -33.32 -4.85
N ILE A 10 -37.36 -33.59 -4.45
CA ILE A 10 -36.09 -33.37 -5.14
C ILE A 10 -35.91 -34.47 -6.19
N ALA A 11 -35.36 -34.13 -7.35
CA ALA A 11 -34.47 -34.99 -8.12
C ALA A 11 -33.55 -34.05 -8.94
N MET A 12 -32.36 -33.68 -8.45
CA MET A 12 -31.10 -34.35 -8.77
C MET A 12 -31.20 -35.34 -9.94
N PHE A 13 -30.64 -34.95 -11.09
CA PHE A 13 -29.88 -35.88 -11.91
C PHE A 13 -28.60 -35.21 -12.41
N ALA A 14 -27.49 -35.86 -12.07
CA ALA A 14 -26.15 -35.53 -12.49
C ALA A 14 -26.00 -35.68 -14.01
N LEU A 15 -25.30 -34.74 -14.65
CA LEU A 15 -24.64 -35.02 -15.92
C LEU A 15 -23.20 -35.40 -15.63
N ASN A 16 -23.01 -36.70 -15.47
CA ASN A 16 -21.75 -37.34 -15.78
C ASN A 16 -21.80 -37.59 -17.31
N LEU A 17 -20.99 -36.88 -18.08
CA LEU A 17 -20.63 -37.21 -19.46
C LEU A 17 -19.24 -36.58 -19.66
N ASN A 18 -18.19 -37.34 -19.38
CA ASN A 18 -17.45 -38.06 -20.42
C ASN A 18 -17.39 -37.29 -21.73
N ALA A 19 -16.21 -36.71 -21.96
CA ALA A 19 -15.72 -36.43 -23.28
C ALA A 19 -15.87 -37.71 -24.13
N ASN A 20 -16.72 -37.64 -25.14
CA ASN A 20 -16.47 -38.27 -26.43
C ASN A 20 -17.45 -37.71 -27.47
N ASN A 21 -16.84 -37.07 -28.46
CA ASN A 21 -17.29 -36.93 -29.84
C ASN A 21 -18.48 -36.01 -30.14
N ASN A 22 -18.13 -34.90 -30.81
CA ASN A 22 -18.78 -34.23 -31.95
C ASN A 22 -20.28 -33.89 -31.89
N ASP A 23 -20.56 -32.59 -32.06
CA ASP A 23 -21.81 -31.97 -32.51
C ASP A 23 -23.11 -32.38 -31.83
N ALA A 24 -23.50 -31.65 -30.77
CA ALA A 24 -24.89 -31.62 -30.32
C ALA A 24 -25.22 -30.22 -29.78
N GLY A 25 -26.06 -29.49 -30.52
CA GLY A 25 -26.63 -28.20 -30.09
C GLY A 25 -27.61 -28.36 -28.92
N LEU A 26 -28.02 -27.22 -28.36
CA LEU A 26 -28.99 -27.16 -27.24
C LEU A 26 -30.29 -27.90 -27.59
N SER A 27 -30.82 -28.64 -26.61
CA SER A 27 -32.10 -29.35 -26.72
C SER A 27 -33.26 -28.37 -26.95
N GLN A 28 -34.29 -28.79 -27.69
CA GLN A 28 -35.51 -28.01 -27.95
C GLN A 28 -36.13 -27.42 -26.68
N ALA A 29 -36.08 -28.15 -25.56
CA ALA A 29 -36.58 -27.65 -24.28
C ALA A 29 -35.80 -26.44 -23.75
N GLN A 30 -34.48 -26.39 -23.97
CA GLN A 30 -33.63 -25.26 -23.58
C GLN A 30 -33.88 -24.05 -24.49
N MET A 31 -34.16 -24.30 -25.77
CA MET A 31 -34.51 -23.24 -26.73
C MET A 31 -35.89 -22.64 -26.45
N ASP A 32 -36.84 -23.45 -25.96
CA ASP A 32 -38.18 -22.98 -25.58
C ASP A 32 -38.15 -22.15 -24.29
N GLU A 33 -37.29 -22.49 -23.32
CA GLU A 33 -37.05 -21.64 -22.15
C GLU A 33 -36.40 -20.29 -22.52
N ILE A 34 -35.42 -20.29 -23.44
CA ILE A 34 -34.80 -19.07 -23.95
C ILE A 34 -35.84 -18.19 -24.69
N ARG A 35 -36.74 -18.81 -25.46
CA ARG A 35 -37.83 -18.11 -26.16
C ARG A 35 -38.86 -17.53 -25.19
N ALA A 36 -39.17 -18.24 -24.09
CA ALA A 36 -40.03 -17.74 -23.03
C ALA A 36 -39.43 -16.52 -22.31
N ILE A 37 -38.11 -16.55 -22.04
CA ILE A 37 -37.37 -15.42 -21.45
C ILE A 37 -37.38 -14.21 -22.40
N MET A 38 -37.15 -14.42 -23.71
CA MET A 38 -37.20 -13.33 -24.70
C MET A 38 -38.59 -12.69 -24.77
N LYS A 39 -39.65 -13.51 -24.77
CA LYS A 39 -41.03 -13.01 -24.82
C LYS A 39 -41.40 -12.20 -23.58
N GLN A 40 -41.00 -12.68 -22.40
CA GLN A 40 -41.17 -11.94 -21.14
C GLN A 40 -40.40 -10.61 -21.15
N THR A 41 -39.20 -10.59 -21.74
CA THR A 41 -38.37 -9.37 -21.85
C THR A 41 -39.02 -8.32 -22.76
N GLN A 42 -39.68 -8.77 -23.83
CA GLN A 42 -40.35 -7.90 -24.81
C GLN A 42 -41.68 -7.34 -24.28
N GLU A 43 -42.41 -8.12 -23.48
CA GLU A 43 -43.61 -7.66 -22.76
C GLU A 43 -43.27 -6.60 -21.71
N LEU A 44 -42.17 -6.78 -20.95
CA LEU A 44 -41.66 -5.78 -19.99
C LEU A 44 -41.16 -4.48 -20.65
N ALA A 45 -40.64 -4.55 -21.88
CA ALA A 45 -40.23 -3.36 -22.64
C ALA A 45 -41.42 -2.52 -23.12
N ASN A 46 -42.52 -3.17 -23.48
CA ASN A 46 -43.76 -2.49 -23.89
C ASN A 46 -44.50 -1.87 -22.68
N GLU A 47 -44.43 -2.48 -21.50
CA GLU A 47 -44.97 -1.88 -20.26
C GLU A 47 -44.24 -0.59 -19.84
N GLN A 48 -42.95 -0.45 -20.19
CA GLN A 48 -42.17 0.76 -19.86
C GLN A 48 -42.45 1.96 -20.77
N GLN A 49 -43.08 1.79 -21.94
CA GLN A 49 -43.47 2.91 -22.79
C GLN A 49 -44.75 3.62 -22.31
N GLY A 50 -45.52 3.02 -21.39
CA GLY A 50 -46.79 3.56 -20.91
C GLY A 50 -46.71 4.49 -19.69
N MET A 51 -45.54 4.70 -19.09
CA MET A 51 -45.40 5.43 -17.81
C MET A 51 -44.27 6.47 -17.88
N GLY A 52 -44.46 7.52 -18.69
CA GLY A 52 -43.58 8.69 -18.73
C GLY A 52 -44.35 9.98 -18.45
N GLU A 53 -44.57 10.31 -17.18
CA GLU A 53 -45.05 11.64 -16.78
C GLU A 53 -43.94 12.69 -16.95
N SER A 54 -44.36 13.85 -17.43
CA SER A 54 -43.59 15.04 -17.76
C SER A 54 -42.90 15.69 -16.56
N ILE A 55 -41.57 15.77 -16.59
CA ILE A 55 -40.76 16.58 -15.65
C ILE A 55 -39.90 17.55 -16.45
N PHE A 56 -40.49 18.53 -17.13
CA PHE A 56 -39.78 19.75 -17.55
C PHE A 56 -40.76 20.92 -17.65
N ASN A 57 -40.94 21.60 -16.53
CA ASN A 57 -41.34 23.00 -16.51
C ASN A 57 -40.43 23.66 -15.47
N ASP A 58 -39.45 24.43 -15.92
CA ASP A 58 -39.10 25.69 -15.27
C ASP A 58 -38.20 26.57 -16.14
N LYS A 59 -38.48 27.87 -16.00
CA LYS A 59 -38.03 28.99 -16.82
C LYS A 59 -36.61 29.46 -16.49
N GLU A 60 -35.97 30.01 -17.51
CA GLU A 60 -34.96 31.08 -17.54
C GLU A 60 -33.66 30.94 -16.73
N LYS A 61 -32.54 30.83 -17.47
CA LYS A 61 -31.50 31.89 -17.52
C LYS A 61 -30.49 31.64 -18.64
N ASP A 62 -30.26 32.68 -19.44
CA ASP A 62 -29.20 32.80 -20.44
C ASP A 62 -27.79 32.58 -19.84
N ILE A 63 -26.88 32.01 -20.65
CA ILE A 63 -25.60 32.62 -21.07
C ILE A 63 -24.87 31.68 -22.06
N ASN A 64 -24.33 32.32 -23.10
CA ASN A 64 -23.69 31.77 -24.29
C ASN A 64 -22.39 30.97 -24.10
N LYS A 65 -22.23 30.03 -25.03
CA LYS A 65 -21.02 29.63 -25.81
C LYS A 65 -19.90 28.77 -25.18
N ASN A 66 -19.59 27.74 -26.00
CA ASN A 66 -18.34 27.00 -26.17
C ASN A 66 -18.14 25.75 -25.29
N ILE A 67 -18.55 24.59 -25.84
CA ILE A 67 -17.65 23.50 -26.25
C ILE A 67 -18.43 22.63 -27.24
N ARG A 68 -17.92 22.53 -28.46
CA ARG A 68 -18.37 21.54 -29.46
C ARG A 68 -17.64 20.24 -29.15
N SER A 69 -18.37 19.21 -28.73
CA SER A 69 -17.92 17.82 -28.86
C SER A 69 -18.75 17.16 -29.97
N ASN A 70 -18.05 16.81 -31.04
CA ASN A 70 -18.60 16.07 -32.17
C ASN A 70 -18.78 14.61 -31.79
N PHE A 71 -19.99 14.21 -31.41
CA PHE A 71 -20.44 12.82 -31.54
C PHE A 71 -21.95 12.83 -31.86
N LYS A 72 -22.29 12.76 -33.15
CA LYS A 72 -23.62 12.35 -33.60
C LYS A 72 -23.54 10.86 -33.91
N ILE A 73 -24.17 10.03 -33.09
CA ILE A 73 -24.47 8.64 -33.43
C ILE A 73 -25.81 8.69 -34.17
N ASN A 74 -25.80 8.35 -35.46
CA ASN A 74 -27.01 8.07 -36.23
C ASN A 74 -27.55 6.71 -35.79
N PRO A 75 -28.76 6.60 -35.20
CA PRO A 75 -29.26 5.32 -34.74
C PRO A 75 -30.12 4.59 -35.78
N LEU A 76 -30.02 4.91 -37.07
CA LEU A 76 -30.63 4.15 -38.18
C LEU A 76 -30.04 4.67 -39.50
N GLY A 77 -29.13 3.90 -40.09
CA GLY A 77 -28.59 4.18 -41.42
C GLY A 77 -29.37 3.43 -42.49
N MET A 78 -30.42 4.04 -43.03
CA MET A 78 -31.07 3.60 -44.28
C MET A 78 -31.40 4.85 -45.11
N ARG A 79 -30.78 4.97 -46.29
CA ARG A 79 -31.11 6.00 -47.28
C ARG A 79 -31.30 5.30 -48.62
N GLY A 80 -32.52 5.37 -49.15
CA GLY A 80 -32.92 4.84 -50.46
C GLY A 80 -34.36 5.24 -50.76
N GLU A 81 -34.50 6.33 -51.50
CA GLU A 81 -35.56 6.83 -52.40
C GLU A 81 -37.06 6.70 -52.06
N GLU A 82 -37.73 7.84 -52.24
CA GLU A 82 -39.14 8.11 -52.08
C GLU A 82 -39.99 7.44 -53.17
N THR A 83 -41.00 6.66 -52.76
CA THR A 83 -42.34 6.68 -53.36
C THR A 83 -43.36 6.22 -52.32
N GLN A 84 -44.30 7.10 -51.95
CA GLN A 84 -45.58 6.72 -51.33
C GLN A 84 -46.45 6.03 -52.41
N PRO A 85 -47.31 5.03 -52.09
CA PRO A 85 -48.55 5.35 -51.36
C PRO A 85 -49.19 4.26 -50.46
N ASN A 86 -50.10 4.79 -49.63
CA ASN A 86 -51.35 4.26 -49.09
C ASN A 86 -51.43 3.05 -48.15
N ILE A 87 -52.17 3.33 -47.08
CA ILE A 87 -52.80 2.43 -46.13
C ILE A 87 -53.98 1.75 -46.82
N GLU A 88 -53.89 0.43 -47.01
CA GLU A 88 -55.06 -0.44 -47.19
C GLU A 88 -54.97 -1.60 -46.21
N SER A 89 -56.00 -1.72 -45.38
CA SER A 89 -56.40 -2.94 -44.70
C SER A 89 -56.62 -4.06 -45.72
N PHE A 90 -56.23 -5.31 -45.44
CA PHE A 90 -57.12 -6.47 -45.43
C PHE A 90 -56.38 -7.81 -45.25
N HIS A 91 -57.02 -8.63 -44.41
CA HIS A 91 -57.17 -10.09 -44.42
C HIS A 91 -55.98 -11.07 -44.42
N ASN A 92 -56.04 -11.93 -43.40
CA ASN A 92 -55.72 -13.36 -43.40
C ASN A 92 -55.60 -14.00 -44.79
N SER A 93 -54.43 -14.54 -45.08
CA SER A 93 -54.28 -15.78 -45.83
C SER A 93 -53.18 -16.60 -45.19
N GLN A 94 -53.48 -17.85 -44.89
CA GLN A 94 -52.52 -18.87 -44.49
C GLN A 94 -51.46 -19.01 -45.58
N ASP A 95 -50.19 -18.90 -45.22
CA ASP A 95 -49.14 -19.54 -45.98
C ASP A 95 -48.01 -20.04 -45.07
N SER A 96 -47.93 -21.37 -45.01
CA SER A 96 -46.71 -22.12 -45.23
C SER A 96 -45.50 -21.82 -44.33
N PHE A 97 -45.35 -22.64 -43.28
CA PHE A 97 -44.14 -22.78 -42.49
C PHE A 97 -42.94 -23.14 -43.37
N ASN A 98 -42.04 -22.18 -43.61
CA ASN A 98 -40.66 -22.44 -43.97
C ASN A 98 -39.78 -22.20 -42.73
N ALA A 99 -39.35 -23.29 -42.11
CA ALA A 99 -38.38 -23.30 -41.03
C ALA A 99 -36.96 -23.13 -41.60
N ASN A 100 -36.56 -21.89 -41.88
CA ASN A 100 -35.15 -21.53 -41.92
C ASN A 100 -34.84 -20.76 -40.63
N MET A 101 -34.47 -21.50 -39.59
CA MET A 101 -33.90 -20.93 -38.38
C MET A 101 -32.46 -20.53 -38.73
N GLU A 102 -32.26 -19.27 -39.14
CA GLU A 102 -30.92 -18.71 -39.20
C GLU A 102 -30.32 -18.80 -37.79
N VAL A 103 -29.25 -19.59 -37.67
CA VAL A 103 -28.39 -19.59 -36.50
C VAL A 103 -27.72 -18.21 -36.52
N ILE A 104 -28.19 -17.30 -35.67
CA ILE A 104 -27.54 -16.00 -35.48
C ILE A 104 -26.22 -16.30 -34.78
N ASP A 105 -25.14 -16.30 -35.55
CA ASP A 105 -23.78 -16.51 -35.06
C ASP A 105 -23.33 -15.20 -34.41
N PHE A 106 -23.54 -15.07 -33.10
CA PHE A 106 -23.17 -13.86 -32.37
C PHE A 106 -21.66 -13.68 -32.41
N SER A 107 -21.20 -12.51 -32.84
CA SER A 107 -19.79 -12.17 -32.77
C SER A 107 -19.31 -12.20 -31.31
N LYS A 108 -18.02 -12.51 -31.09
CA LYS A 108 -17.43 -12.55 -29.74
C LYS A 108 -17.68 -11.25 -28.95
N GLU A 109 -17.66 -10.12 -29.65
CA GLU A 109 -17.89 -8.78 -29.08
C GLU A 109 -19.36 -8.59 -28.65
N GLU A 110 -20.30 -9.11 -29.42
CA GLU A 110 -21.73 -9.08 -29.12
C GLU A 110 -22.10 -10.00 -27.95
N LEU A 111 -21.46 -11.17 -27.86
CA LEU A 111 -21.54 -12.04 -26.68
C LEU A 111 -20.97 -11.37 -25.43
N GLU A 112 -19.85 -10.64 -25.55
CA GLU A 112 -19.26 -9.88 -24.44
C GLU A 112 -20.17 -8.71 -23.99
N LEU A 113 -20.79 -8.01 -24.95
CA LEU A 113 -21.79 -6.97 -24.70
C LEU A 113 -23.06 -7.54 -24.03
N MET A 114 -23.56 -8.68 -24.50
CA MET A 114 -24.71 -9.36 -23.90
C MET A 114 -24.39 -9.85 -22.48
N GLN A 115 -23.22 -10.46 -22.28
CA GLN A 115 -22.72 -10.83 -20.95
C GLN A 115 -22.52 -9.60 -20.05
N GLY A 116 -22.07 -8.47 -20.60
CA GLY A 116 -21.99 -7.18 -19.91
C GLY A 116 -23.36 -6.65 -19.49
N ALA A 117 -24.35 -6.70 -20.38
CA ALA A 117 -25.70 -6.25 -20.13
C ALA A 117 -26.42 -7.10 -19.09
N MET A 118 -26.31 -8.43 -19.16
CA MET A 118 -26.84 -9.36 -18.15
C MET A 118 -26.22 -9.14 -16.76
N ARG A 119 -24.90 -8.84 -16.70
CA ARG A 119 -24.23 -8.47 -15.43
C ARG A 119 -24.77 -7.18 -14.83
N ASN A 120 -25.23 -6.23 -15.65
CA ASN A 120 -25.69 -4.92 -15.20
C ASN A 120 -27.17 -4.89 -14.75
N GLN A 121 -28.02 -5.79 -15.24
CA GLN A 121 -29.47 -5.75 -14.95
C GLN A 121 -29.85 -6.17 -13.52
N ASP A 122 -29.09 -7.06 -12.86
CA ASP A 122 -29.46 -7.60 -11.53
C ASP A 122 -28.77 -6.86 -10.34
N LEU A 123 -28.06 -5.76 -10.59
CA LEU A 123 -27.25 -5.09 -9.55
C LEU A 123 -28.10 -4.59 -8.37
N LYS A 124 -29.37 -4.24 -8.61
CA LYS A 124 -30.29 -3.76 -7.57
C LYS A 124 -30.65 -4.86 -6.54
N ALA A 125 -30.90 -6.10 -6.96
CA ALA A 125 -31.14 -7.19 -6.02
C ALA A 125 -29.83 -7.67 -5.39
N LEU A 126 -28.75 -7.72 -6.18
CA LEU A 126 -27.38 -8.03 -5.78
C LEU A 126 -26.86 -7.15 -4.62
N GLN A 127 -27.25 -5.87 -4.59
CA GLN A 127 -26.74 -4.87 -3.65
C GLN A 127 -27.74 -4.48 -2.54
N LYS A 128 -29.00 -4.93 -2.60
CA LYS A 128 -30.06 -4.52 -1.64
C LYS A 128 -29.67 -4.70 -0.18
N LYS A 129 -28.89 -5.75 0.12
CA LYS A 129 -28.42 -6.02 1.48
C LYS A 129 -27.38 -5.00 1.95
N PHE A 130 -26.42 -4.66 1.10
CA PHE A 130 -25.41 -3.63 1.35
C PHE A 130 -26.03 -2.22 1.45
N HIS A 131 -27.08 -1.96 0.70
CA HIS A 131 -27.83 -0.70 0.75
C HIS A 131 -28.95 -0.68 1.81
N SER A 132 -29.09 -1.76 2.59
CA SER A 132 -30.11 -1.82 3.62
C SER A 132 -29.73 -0.90 4.79
N LYS A 133 -30.71 -0.20 5.37
CA LYS A 133 -30.48 0.66 6.55
C LYS A 133 -29.94 -0.10 7.78
N LYS A 134 -30.05 -1.43 7.78
CA LYS A 134 -29.59 -2.31 8.87
C LYS A 134 -28.14 -2.77 8.69
N TYR A 135 -27.54 -2.52 7.53
CA TYR A 135 -26.16 -2.89 7.25
C TYR A 135 -25.22 -1.93 7.98
N SER A 136 -24.44 -2.46 8.92
CA SER A 136 -23.53 -1.67 9.76
C SER A 136 -22.13 -1.50 9.15
N GLY A 137 -21.77 -2.35 8.17
CA GLY A 137 -20.44 -2.38 7.55
C GLY A 137 -19.47 -3.36 8.21
N TYR A 138 -19.85 -3.96 9.35
CA TYR A 138 -19.01 -4.91 10.08
C TYR A 138 -19.28 -6.36 9.70
N GLU A 139 -20.39 -6.64 9.01
CA GLU A 139 -20.88 -8.00 8.70
C GLU A 139 -19.93 -8.80 7.81
N ASN A 140 -19.17 -8.12 6.94
CA ASN A 140 -18.22 -8.74 6.01
C ASN A 140 -16.80 -8.88 6.57
N THR A 141 -16.55 -8.37 7.78
CA THR A 141 -15.26 -8.52 8.46
C THR A 141 -15.38 -9.58 9.55
N LYS A 142 -14.50 -10.58 9.52
CA LYS A 142 -14.46 -11.64 10.53
C LYS A 142 -13.09 -11.72 11.15
N THR A 143 -13.07 -11.99 12.45
CA THR A 143 -11.86 -12.30 13.19
C THR A 143 -11.93 -13.76 13.61
N ILE A 144 -10.87 -14.51 13.36
CA ILE A 144 -10.79 -15.93 13.64
C ILE A 144 -9.49 -16.21 14.42
N PRO A 145 -9.55 -16.82 15.61
CA PRO A 145 -8.34 -17.20 16.33
C PRO A 145 -7.63 -18.34 15.60
N TYR A 146 -6.31 -18.25 15.52
CA TYR A 146 -5.47 -19.34 15.06
C TYR A 146 -5.56 -20.52 16.03
N THR A 147 -5.76 -21.70 15.48
CA THR A 147 -5.76 -22.95 16.21
C THR A 147 -4.97 -23.98 15.41
N PRO A 148 -3.92 -24.60 15.97
CA PRO A 148 -3.12 -25.60 15.28
C PRO A 148 -3.98 -26.73 14.70
N ASN A 149 -3.67 -27.16 13.47
CA ASN A 149 -4.33 -28.26 12.77
C ASN A 149 -5.84 -28.11 12.54
N LYS A 150 -6.41 -26.92 12.72
CA LYS A 150 -7.83 -26.67 12.44
C LYS A 150 -8.02 -26.12 11.03
N THR A 151 -8.94 -26.74 10.29
CA THR A 151 -9.39 -26.19 9.00
C THR A 151 -10.50 -25.16 9.21
N HIS A 152 -10.28 -23.93 8.76
CA HIS A 152 -11.27 -22.85 8.86
C HIS A 152 -12.11 -22.75 7.59
N LYS A 153 -13.44 -22.69 7.74
CA LYS A 153 -14.36 -22.56 6.62
C LYS A 153 -14.56 -21.10 6.26
N ILE A 154 -14.29 -20.74 5.00
CA ILE A 154 -14.39 -19.38 4.50
C ILE A 154 -15.39 -19.33 3.36
N ARG A 155 -16.44 -18.52 3.58
CA ARG A 155 -17.40 -18.16 2.54
C ARG A 155 -16.85 -17.01 1.71
N THR A 156 -16.72 -17.26 0.41
CA THR A 156 -16.38 -16.29 -0.62
C THR A 156 -17.58 -16.12 -1.57
N ARG A 157 -17.54 -15.11 -2.45
CA ARG A 157 -18.56 -14.88 -3.47
C ARG A 157 -17.91 -14.64 -4.82
N GLN A 158 -18.53 -15.14 -5.88
CA GLN A 158 -18.02 -14.99 -7.23
C GLN A 158 -17.69 -13.52 -7.53
N ALA A 159 -16.54 -13.30 -8.17
CA ALA A 159 -16.04 -12.00 -8.59
C ALA A 159 -15.82 -10.97 -7.45
N MET A 160 -15.92 -11.38 -6.19
CA MET A 160 -15.60 -10.56 -5.02
C MET A 160 -14.31 -11.06 -4.37
N ALA A 161 -13.47 -10.12 -3.94
CA ALA A 161 -12.23 -10.44 -3.24
C ALA A 161 -12.48 -10.68 -1.76
N THR A 162 -11.98 -11.79 -1.24
CA THR A 162 -11.84 -12.07 0.20
C THR A 162 -10.38 -11.95 0.58
N THR A 163 -10.05 -10.98 1.42
CA THR A 163 -8.68 -10.75 1.90
C THR A 163 -8.45 -11.46 3.22
N LEU A 164 -7.44 -12.33 3.27
CA LEU A 164 -6.94 -12.94 4.50
C LEU A 164 -5.77 -12.12 5.01
N ILE A 165 -5.76 -11.79 6.30
CA ILE A 165 -4.72 -11.01 6.96
C ILE A 165 -4.20 -11.80 8.15
N PHE A 166 -2.90 -12.03 8.18
CA PHE A 166 -2.19 -12.80 9.20
C PHE A 166 -1.36 -11.87 10.11
N GLU A 167 -0.99 -12.35 11.30
CA GLU A 167 -0.09 -11.59 12.19
C GLU A 167 1.37 -11.61 11.71
N SER A 168 1.76 -12.72 11.08
CA SER A 168 3.07 -12.99 10.49
C SER A 168 3.02 -12.87 8.97
N ASP A 169 4.16 -12.61 8.34
CA ASP A 169 4.27 -12.53 6.88
C ASP A 169 4.09 -13.91 6.25
N ILE A 170 3.52 -13.92 5.04
CA ILE A 170 3.28 -15.15 4.29
C ILE A 170 4.57 -15.54 3.57
N ASP A 171 5.03 -16.77 3.79
CA ASP A 171 6.16 -17.37 3.09
C ASP A 171 5.68 -17.99 1.78
N ASN A 172 4.70 -18.89 1.87
CA ASN A 172 4.19 -19.64 0.72
C ASN A 172 2.72 -20.01 0.89
N PHE A 173 2.05 -20.37 -0.19
CA PHE A 173 0.68 -20.89 -0.17
C PHE A 173 0.47 -21.99 -1.23
N ILE A 174 -0.45 -22.89 -0.93
CA ILE A 174 -0.87 -23.97 -1.83
C ILE A 174 -2.38 -23.87 -2.01
N LEU A 175 -2.80 -23.60 -3.24
CA LEU A 175 -4.20 -23.58 -3.65
C LEU A 175 -4.53 -24.83 -4.45
N GLY A 176 -5.65 -25.49 -4.11
CA GLY A 176 -6.13 -26.68 -4.83
C GLY A 176 -6.61 -26.36 -6.24
N ASP A 177 -7.76 -25.72 -6.38
CA ASP A 177 -8.33 -25.32 -7.68
C ASP A 177 -7.87 -23.92 -8.09
N GLN A 178 -6.84 -23.88 -8.94
CA GLN A 178 -6.29 -22.64 -9.49
C GLN A 178 -7.10 -22.07 -10.68
N LYS A 179 -8.01 -22.85 -11.26
CA LYS A 179 -8.86 -22.38 -12.37
C LYS A 179 -10.10 -21.68 -11.83
N GLY A 180 -10.73 -22.26 -10.81
CA GLY A 180 -11.90 -21.70 -10.15
C GLY A 180 -11.57 -20.59 -9.17
N PHE A 181 -10.37 -20.55 -8.59
CA PHE A 181 -9.96 -19.51 -7.64
C PHE A 181 -8.65 -18.85 -8.08
N LYS A 182 -8.64 -17.52 -8.01
CA LYS A 182 -7.44 -16.70 -8.23
C LYS A 182 -6.95 -16.14 -6.90
N ILE A 183 -5.64 -16.22 -6.66
CA ILE A 183 -4.98 -15.54 -5.54
C ILE A 183 -4.19 -14.34 -6.05
N ALA A 184 -4.27 -13.24 -5.31
CA ALA A 184 -3.49 -12.04 -5.55
C ALA A 184 -2.75 -11.64 -4.26
N GLN A 185 -1.42 -11.53 -4.33
CA GLN A 185 -0.61 -10.97 -3.25
C GLN A 185 -0.78 -9.44 -3.22
N ILE A 186 -0.69 -8.83 -2.04
CA ILE A 186 -0.83 -7.38 -1.87
C ILE A 186 0.57 -6.77 -1.79
N PRO A 187 1.03 -5.95 -2.77
CA PRO A 187 2.41 -5.47 -2.80
C PRO A 187 2.87 -4.70 -1.55
N SER A 188 1.95 -4.01 -0.88
CA SER A 188 2.23 -3.24 0.34
C SER A 188 2.06 -4.03 1.64
N LYS A 189 1.61 -5.29 1.57
CA LYS A 189 1.30 -6.13 2.74
C LYS A 189 1.68 -7.60 2.50
N ALA A 190 2.88 -7.97 2.94
CA ALA A 190 3.38 -9.34 2.87
C ALA A 190 2.59 -10.34 3.74
N ASN A 191 1.90 -9.85 4.77
CA ASN A 191 1.04 -10.65 5.65
C ASN A 191 -0.40 -10.81 5.16
N ALA A 192 -0.69 -10.47 3.90
CA ALA A 192 -2.04 -10.51 3.37
C ALA A 192 -2.13 -11.01 1.93
N ILE A 193 -3.18 -11.78 1.65
CA ILE A 193 -3.52 -12.26 0.31
C ILE A 193 -5.01 -12.06 0.04
N ALA A 194 -5.35 -11.79 -1.22
CA ALA A 194 -6.72 -11.72 -1.70
C ALA A 194 -7.07 -12.98 -2.50
N ILE A 195 -8.25 -13.52 -2.25
CA ILE A 195 -8.81 -14.69 -2.92
C ILE A 195 -10.04 -14.24 -3.71
N ILE A 196 -10.07 -14.54 -5.01
CA ILE A 196 -11.12 -14.13 -5.92
C ILE A 196 -11.66 -15.38 -6.64
N PRO A 197 -12.86 -15.86 -6.27
CA PRO A 197 -13.50 -16.95 -6.99
C PRO A 197 -13.97 -16.49 -8.38
N GLN A 198 -13.72 -17.32 -9.39
CA GLN A 198 -14.08 -17.09 -10.78
C GLN A 198 -15.45 -17.69 -11.12
N LEU A 199 -15.84 -18.79 -10.46
CA LEU A 199 -17.10 -19.50 -10.70
C LEU A 199 -17.97 -19.54 -9.43
N ILE A 200 -19.26 -19.83 -9.62
CA ILE A 200 -20.25 -20.01 -8.54
C ILE A 200 -20.31 -21.50 -8.16
N GLY A 201 -20.49 -21.80 -6.86
CA GLY A 201 -20.81 -23.15 -6.40
C GLY A 201 -19.62 -24.11 -6.34
N ILE A 202 -18.42 -23.61 -6.62
CA ILE A 202 -17.16 -24.34 -6.51
C ILE A 202 -16.54 -24.22 -5.12
N ASP A 203 -15.73 -25.18 -4.76
CA ASP A 203 -14.98 -25.24 -3.51
C ASP A 203 -13.52 -25.67 -3.74
N THR A 204 -12.65 -25.32 -2.78
CA THR A 204 -11.24 -25.70 -2.81
C THR A 204 -10.62 -25.66 -1.42
N SER A 205 -9.51 -26.38 -1.25
CA SER A 205 -8.59 -26.18 -0.13
C SER A 205 -7.58 -25.06 -0.41
N LEU A 206 -7.20 -24.32 0.63
CA LEU A 206 -6.08 -23.39 0.63
C LEU A 206 -5.23 -23.63 1.89
N THR A 207 -3.93 -23.82 1.71
CA THR A 207 -2.96 -23.90 2.81
C THR A 207 -1.98 -22.74 2.71
N ILE A 208 -1.69 -22.07 3.82
CA ILE A 208 -0.77 -20.94 3.89
C ILE A 208 0.29 -21.23 4.94
N PHE A 209 1.54 -20.98 4.56
CA PHE A 209 2.72 -21.09 5.40
C PHE A 209 3.20 -19.68 5.72
N THR A 210 3.39 -19.40 7.00
CA THR A 210 3.87 -18.11 7.48
C THR A 210 5.31 -18.20 7.97
N ASN A 211 6.02 -17.06 7.99
CA ASN A 211 7.45 -16.99 8.34
C ASN A 211 7.77 -17.43 9.79
N ASP A 212 6.77 -17.52 10.66
CA ASP A 212 6.87 -18.05 12.02
C ASP A 212 6.68 -19.58 12.09
N GLY A 213 6.62 -20.25 10.93
CA GLY A 213 6.54 -21.71 10.83
C GLY A 213 5.15 -22.28 11.07
N LYS A 214 4.11 -21.43 11.10
CA LYS A 214 2.72 -21.84 11.30
C LYS A 214 2.05 -22.21 9.97
N ILE A 215 1.12 -23.16 10.07
CA ILE A 215 0.37 -23.68 8.93
C ILE A 215 -1.10 -23.36 9.13
N HIS A 216 -1.67 -22.62 8.18
CA HIS A 216 -3.08 -22.25 8.19
C HIS A 216 -3.82 -23.00 7.08
N THR A 217 -4.83 -23.79 7.45
CA THR A 217 -5.63 -24.56 6.50
C THR A 217 -7.03 -23.99 6.39
N PHE A 218 -7.48 -23.78 5.16
CA PHE A 218 -8.77 -23.20 4.85
C PHE A 218 -9.56 -24.06 3.86
N TYR A 219 -10.85 -24.19 4.13
CA TYR A 219 -11.84 -24.68 3.18
C TYR A 219 -12.57 -23.47 2.60
N LEU A 220 -12.39 -23.22 1.31
CA LEU A 220 -12.97 -22.10 0.59
C LEU A 220 -14.14 -22.59 -0.24
N PHE A 221 -15.23 -21.83 -0.26
CA PHE A 221 -16.35 -22.11 -1.16
C PHE A 221 -16.93 -20.81 -1.70
N SER A 222 -17.32 -20.84 -2.98
CA SER A 222 -17.85 -19.70 -3.72
C SER A 222 -19.38 -19.74 -3.76
N THR A 223 -20.01 -18.66 -3.31
CA THR A 223 -21.47 -18.53 -3.33
C THR A 223 -21.94 -17.54 -4.37
N ASP A 224 -23.19 -17.73 -4.80
CA ASP A 224 -23.91 -16.79 -5.66
C ASP A 224 -24.47 -15.60 -4.87
N TYR A 225 -25.03 -14.63 -5.59
CA TYR A 225 -25.74 -13.49 -5.02
C TYR A 225 -27.04 -13.82 -4.32
N LYS A 226 -27.66 -14.93 -4.68
CA LYS A 226 -28.88 -15.43 -4.04
C LYS A 226 -28.62 -15.95 -2.62
N ASN A 227 -27.36 -16.03 -2.18
CA ASN A 227 -27.03 -16.48 -0.84
C ASN A 227 -27.54 -15.50 0.22
N VAL A 228 -28.28 -16.02 1.20
CA VAL A 228 -28.83 -15.24 2.32
C VAL A 228 -27.73 -14.66 3.20
N ASN A 229 -26.60 -15.36 3.31
CA ASN A 229 -25.51 -14.96 4.18
C ASN A 229 -24.48 -14.10 3.44
N ASP A 230 -23.89 -13.15 4.17
CA ASP A 230 -22.90 -12.25 3.60
C ASP A 230 -21.61 -12.98 3.22
N PRO A 231 -20.97 -12.58 2.10
CA PRO A 231 -19.61 -12.98 1.80
C PRO A 231 -18.64 -12.40 2.82
N SER A 232 -17.52 -13.06 3.05
CA SER A 232 -16.46 -12.50 3.91
C SER A 232 -15.53 -11.66 3.03
N PHE A 233 -15.40 -10.35 3.29
CA PHE A 233 -14.46 -9.49 2.56
C PHE A 233 -13.11 -9.43 3.23
N VAL A 234 -13.07 -9.38 4.56
CA VAL A 234 -11.84 -9.34 5.34
C VAL A 234 -11.90 -10.40 6.41
N ILE A 235 -10.88 -11.23 6.47
CA ILE A 235 -10.70 -12.23 7.53
C ILE A 235 -9.36 -11.96 8.19
N LYS A 236 -9.41 -11.59 9.47
CA LYS A 236 -8.23 -11.40 10.30
C LYS A 236 -7.99 -12.68 11.09
N ILE A 237 -6.82 -13.27 10.91
CA ILE A 237 -6.37 -14.42 11.67
C ILE A 237 -5.59 -13.91 12.86
N GLU A 238 -6.18 -14.02 14.04
CA GLU A 238 -5.55 -13.59 15.29
C GLU A 238 -4.71 -14.72 15.88
N ASP A 239 -3.43 -14.42 16.09
CA ASP A 239 -2.50 -15.30 16.75
C ASP A 239 -1.87 -14.59 17.93
N GLU A 240 -2.33 -14.93 19.13
CA GLU A 240 -1.90 -14.30 20.37
C GLU A 240 -0.39 -14.47 20.63
N GLU A 241 0.21 -15.60 20.23
CA GLU A 241 1.64 -15.82 20.39
C GLU A 241 2.44 -14.98 19.41
N ALA A 242 2.06 -14.98 18.13
CA ALA A 242 2.73 -14.19 17.11
C ALA A 242 2.62 -12.69 17.42
N LYS A 243 1.46 -12.25 17.92
CA LYS A 243 1.23 -10.87 18.38
C LYS A 243 2.14 -10.50 19.55
N LYS A 244 2.28 -11.37 20.55
CA LYS A 244 3.22 -11.16 21.67
C LYS A 244 4.67 -11.08 21.21
N ILE A 245 5.10 -11.97 20.31
CA ILE A 245 6.46 -11.97 19.76
C ILE A 245 6.73 -10.68 18.97
N LYS A 246 5.77 -10.26 18.14
CA LYS A 246 5.86 -9.02 17.36
C LYS A 246 5.95 -7.79 18.25
N LEU A 247 5.12 -7.73 19.30
CA LEU A 247 5.15 -6.66 20.29
C LEU A 247 6.48 -6.65 21.05
N ALA A 248 6.94 -7.80 21.55
CA ALA A 248 8.21 -7.92 22.26
C ALA A 248 9.40 -7.53 21.38
N LYS A 249 9.39 -7.89 20.08
CA LYS A 249 10.40 -7.47 19.10
C LYS A 249 10.38 -5.96 18.89
N GLN A 250 9.21 -5.35 18.78
CA GLN A 250 9.08 -3.89 18.68
C GLN A 250 9.56 -3.18 19.95
N GLU A 251 9.22 -3.70 21.12
CA GLU A 251 9.68 -3.18 22.41
C GLU A 251 11.20 -3.29 22.56
N ALA A 252 11.80 -4.44 22.18
CA ALA A 252 13.24 -4.63 22.18
C ALA A 252 13.94 -3.64 21.23
N ILE A 253 13.42 -3.46 20.02
CA ILE A 253 13.95 -2.48 19.07
C ILE A 253 13.81 -1.06 19.62
N ASN A 254 12.66 -0.70 20.19
CA ASN A 254 12.43 0.62 20.78
C ASN A 254 13.29 0.86 22.03
N LYS A 255 13.69 -0.20 22.74
CA LYS A 255 14.61 -0.13 23.88
C LYS A 255 16.04 0.13 23.43
N GLU A 256 16.48 -0.47 22.33
CA GLU A 256 17.85 -0.31 21.81
C GLU A 256 18.02 0.92 20.91
N TYR A 257 17.00 1.24 20.10
CA TYR A 257 17.05 2.28 19.08
C TYR A 257 16.02 3.39 19.32
N LYS A 258 16.39 4.62 18.99
CA LYS A 258 15.47 5.72 18.71
C LYS A 258 15.16 5.69 17.21
N ILE A 259 13.90 5.44 16.86
CA ILE A 259 13.45 5.34 15.47
C ILE A 259 12.79 6.66 15.08
N ILE A 260 13.26 7.26 14.00
CA ILE A 260 12.71 8.48 13.40
C ILE A 260 12.09 8.07 12.06
N LYS A 261 10.81 8.37 11.84
CA LYS A 261 10.07 7.96 10.64
C LYS A 261 9.41 9.15 9.97
N ASP A 262 9.36 9.11 8.65
CA ASP A 262 8.65 10.07 7.80
C ASP A 262 8.22 9.40 6.49
N GLY A 263 6.95 8.99 6.45
CA GLY A 263 6.44 8.14 5.37
C GLY A 263 7.27 6.85 5.22
N ILE A 264 7.98 6.72 4.09
CA ILE A 264 8.83 5.57 3.75
C ILE A 264 10.24 5.69 4.35
N ALA A 265 10.68 6.90 4.68
CA ALA A 265 12.00 7.13 5.25
C ALA A 265 12.02 6.73 6.73
N GLU A 266 12.98 5.87 7.10
CA GLU A 266 13.19 5.43 8.48
C GLU A 266 14.68 5.50 8.83
N VAL A 267 15.00 6.18 9.94
CA VAL A 267 16.35 6.25 10.49
C VAL A 267 16.34 5.65 11.89
N LYS A 268 17.24 4.68 12.13
CA LYS A 268 17.42 4.02 13.43
C LYS A 268 18.71 4.49 14.08
N VAL A 269 18.60 5.13 15.24
CA VAL A 269 19.74 5.61 16.01
C VAL A 269 19.91 4.76 17.26
N LYS A 270 21.10 4.20 17.51
CA LYS A 270 21.36 3.43 18.74
C LYS A 270 21.34 4.35 19.95
N LYS A 271 20.49 4.07 20.95
CA LYS A 271 20.38 4.90 22.15
C LYS A 271 21.68 4.98 22.95
N SER A 272 22.50 3.93 22.94
CA SER A 272 23.81 3.91 23.60
C SER A 272 24.82 4.89 22.99
N ASP A 273 24.64 5.24 21.72
CA ASP A 273 25.55 6.12 20.98
C ASP A 273 25.12 7.59 21.07
N ILE A 274 23.87 7.85 21.48
CA ILE A 274 23.30 9.20 21.59
C ILE A 274 24.09 10.03 22.60
N TYR A 275 24.56 11.18 22.14
CA TYR A 275 25.09 12.23 22.99
C TYR A 275 24.28 13.53 22.81
N SER A 276 23.63 13.99 23.87
CA SER A 276 22.75 15.16 23.88
C SER A 276 23.38 16.39 24.54
N GLY A 277 24.69 16.39 24.81
CA GLY A 277 25.39 17.48 25.50
C GLY A 277 25.64 18.69 24.60
N TYR A 278 24.60 19.28 24.05
CA TYR A 278 24.65 20.45 23.18
C TYR A 278 24.04 21.66 23.87
N THR A 279 24.70 22.81 23.77
CA THR A 279 24.20 24.08 24.30
C THR A 279 23.93 25.05 23.16
N GLN A 280 22.80 25.72 23.21
CA GLN A 280 22.40 26.70 22.20
C GLN A 280 22.51 28.12 22.78
N LYS A 281 22.91 29.07 21.94
CA LYS A 281 22.94 30.50 22.27
C LYS A 281 22.31 31.27 21.13
N ALA A 282 21.30 32.08 21.44
CA ALA A 282 20.61 32.95 20.51
C ALA A 282 20.57 34.37 21.11
N LYS A 283 20.32 35.36 20.26
CA LYS A 283 19.80 36.65 20.72
C LYS A 283 18.31 36.49 21.04
N GLU A 284 17.75 37.33 21.90
CA GLU A 284 16.33 37.28 22.29
C GLU A 284 15.38 37.24 21.08
N GLU A 285 15.66 38.07 20.06
CA GLU A 285 14.91 38.12 18.79
C GLU A 285 14.95 36.82 17.95
N ASN A 286 15.91 35.92 18.22
CA ASN A 286 16.13 34.68 17.48
C ASN A 286 15.79 33.42 18.30
N GLU A 287 15.18 33.54 19.49
CA GLU A 287 14.87 32.39 20.33
C GLU A 287 13.89 31.41 19.68
N TRP A 288 13.01 31.90 18.81
CA TRP A 288 12.10 31.08 18.00
C TRP A 288 12.83 30.07 17.08
N LEU A 289 14.11 30.31 16.78
CA LEU A 289 14.94 29.45 15.93
C LEU A 289 15.66 28.33 16.72
N LEU A 290 15.53 28.29 18.05
CA LEU A 290 16.14 27.24 18.87
C LEU A 290 15.59 25.87 18.51
N SER A 291 16.48 24.88 18.38
CA SER A 291 16.07 23.50 18.16
C SER A 291 15.53 22.89 19.45
N ALA A 292 14.43 22.14 19.35
CA ALA A 292 13.81 21.49 20.50
C ALA A 292 14.69 20.39 21.11
N GLU A 293 15.51 19.72 20.30
CA GLU A 293 16.41 18.65 20.73
C GLU A 293 17.61 18.60 19.79
N ILE A 294 18.83 18.51 20.34
CA ILE A 294 20.05 18.29 19.57
C ILE A 294 20.82 17.12 20.17
N PHE A 295 21.16 16.14 19.33
CA PHE A 295 22.05 15.04 19.72
C PHE A 295 22.90 14.54 18.56
N ASP A 296 23.99 13.84 18.87
CA ASP A 296 24.79 13.10 17.88
C ASP A 296 24.81 11.61 18.17
N ASP A 297 25.03 10.80 17.13
CA ASP A 297 25.20 9.34 17.22
C ASP A 297 26.65 8.89 16.91
N LYS A 298 27.62 9.79 17.10
CA LYS A 298 29.03 9.67 16.68
C LYS A 298 29.30 9.77 15.18
N LYS A 299 28.27 9.73 14.32
CA LYS A 299 28.42 9.89 12.86
C LYS A 299 27.72 11.14 12.35
N PHE A 300 26.49 11.37 12.80
CA PHE A 300 25.61 12.42 12.36
C PHE A 300 25.09 13.22 13.56
N THR A 301 24.73 14.48 13.32
CA THR A 301 24.10 15.36 14.31
C THR A 301 22.65 15.62 13.91
N TYR A 302 21.74 15.48 14.86
CA TYR A 302 20.30 15.54 14.68
C TYR A 302 19.78 16.81 15.35
N PHE A 303 19.03 17.63 14.61
CA PHE A 303 18.38 18.85 15.10
C PHE A 303 16.87 18.72 14.94
N LYS A 304 16.13 18.78 16.04
CA LYS A 304 14.67 18.64 16.04
C LYS A 304 13.98 19.99 15.80
N TYR A 305 13.13 20.03 14.79
CA TYR A 305 12.25 21.13 14.41
C TYR A 305 10.89 20.57 14.01
N SER A 306 9.85 20.97 14.75
CA SER A 306 8.47 20.58 14.43
C SER A 306 8.05 21.21 13.11
N LYS A 307 7.68 20.39 12.12
CA LYS A 307 7.19 20.88 10.82
C LYS A 307 5.87 21.63 10.94
N ASP A 308 5.06 21.30 11.95
CA ASP A 308 3.77 21.94 12.20
C ASP A 308 3.94 23.38 12.71
N GLU A 309 4.94 23.61 13.56
CA GLU A 309 5.23 24.93 14.14
C GLU A 309 6.07 25.78 13.18
N MET A 310 6.96 25.15 12.42
CA MET A 310 7.89 25.84 11.54
C MET A 310 7.96 25.19 10.15
N PRO A 311 7.11 25.64 9.21
CA PRO A 311 7.10 25.12 7.84
C PRO A 311 8.40 25.40 7.07
N GLN A 312 9.09 26.49 7.41
CA GLN A 312 10.35 26.90 6.81
C GLN A 312 11.52 26.36 7.63
N ILE A 313 12.08 25.25 7.19
CA ILE A 313 13.16 24.54 7.88
C ILE A 313 14.47 25.34 7.74
N PRO A 314 15.22 25.59 8.83
CA PRO A 314 16.43 26.39 8.80
C PRO A 314 17.61 25.64 8.20
N ALA A 315 18.62 26.39 7.75
CA ALA A 315 19.86 25.85 7.24
C ALA A 315 20.87 25.61 8.38
N ILE A 316 21.60 24.49 8.30
CA ILE A 316 22.61 24.10 9.28
C ILE A 316 24.00 24.21 8.66
N PHE A 317 24.90 24.93 9.33
CA PHE A 317 26.30 25.09 8.95
C PHE A 317 27.21 24.56 10.05
N ALA A 318 28.33 23.93 9.68
CA ALA A 318 29.39 23.59 10.62
C ALA A 318 30.38 24.75 10.75
N VAL A 319 30.75 25.12 11.97
CA VAL A 319 31.76 26.15 12.19
C VAL A 319 33.15 25.51 12.15
N ILE A 320 33.89 25.76 11.07
CA ILE A 320 35.27 25.31 10.87
C ILE A 320 36.14 26.56 10.72
N ASP A 321 37.26 26.62 11.44
CA ASP A 321 38.16 27.79 11.43
C ASP A 321 37.46 29.14 11.72
N LYS A 322 36.42 29.10 12.56
CA LYS A 322 35.56 30.23 12.93
C LYS A 322 34.73 30.80 11.76
N GLN A 323 34.60 30.05 10.68
CA GLN A 323 33.74 30.38 9.54
C GLN A 323 32.65 29.31 9.38
N ASP A 324 31.49 29.73 8.89
CA ASP A 324 30.38 28.84 8.58
C ASP A 324 30.68 28.09 7.29
N SER A 325 30.78 26.77 7.38
CA SER A 325 30.98 25.87 6.25
C SER A 325 29.70 25.10 5.97
N PRO A 326 29.30 24.93 4.69
CA PRO A 326 28.15 24.13 4.33
C PRO A 326 28.36 22.67 4.73
N VAL A 327 27.28 21.99 5.07
CA VAL A 327 27.26 20.59 5.44
C VAL A 327 26.12 19.90 4.72
N GLU A 328 26.35 18.67 4.30
CA GLU A 328 25.30 17.83 3.74
C GLU A 328 24.24 17.55 4.80
N THR A 329 23.00 17.86 4.46
CA THR A 329 21.85 17.69 5.35
C THR A 329 20.74 16.94 4.66
N ARG A 330 19.98 16.17 5.43
CA ARG A 330 18.73 15.55 4.99
C ARG A 330 17.67 15.69 6.05
N ILE A 331 16.41 15.68 5.65
CA ILE A 331 15.26 15.82 6.55
C ILE A 331 14.56 14.47 6.67
N VAL A 332 14.36 14.00 7.89
CA VAL A 332 13.55 12.82 8.19
C VAL A 332 12.68 13.14 9.39
N GLY A 333 11.37 13.28 9.15
CA GLY A 333 10.38 13.61 10.17
C GLY A 333 10.64 15.03 10.63
N ASP A 334 10.63 15.24 11.94
CA ASP A 334 10.96 16.53 12.56
C ASP A 334 12.47 16.73 12.74
N TYR A 335 13.32 15.94 12.10
CA TYR A 335 14.77 16.05 12.28
C TYR A 335 15.47 16.49 11.00
N ILE A 336 16.29 17.53 11.13
CA ILE A 336 17.36 17.85 10.19
C ILE A 336 18.59 17.07 10.64
N ILE A 337 19.09 16.22 9.76
CA ILE A 337 20.25 15.35 10.01
C ILE A 337 21.42 15.93 9.25
N ALA A 338 22.41 16.44 9.97
CA ALA A 338 23.69 16.89 9.44
C ALA A 338 24.68 15.73 9.37
N GLU A 339 25.31 15.52 8.21
CA GLU A 339 26.25 14.41 7.99
C GLU A 339 27.65 14.66 8.60
N THR A 340 27.70 15.15 9.84
CA THR A 340 28.92 15.41 10.59
C THR A 340 28.64 15.47 12.10
N THR A 341 29.69 15.35 12.92
CA THR A 341 29.65 15.56 14.38
C THR A 341 30.53 16.72 14.82
N ASN A 342 30.59 17.79 14.02
CA ASN A 342 31.40 18.97 14.32
C ASN A 342 31.04 19.53 15.72
N PRO A 343 32.00 20.01 16.54
CA PRO A 343 31.67 20.51 17.86
C PRO A 343 30.87 21.82 17.86
N LYS A 344 30.80 22.54 16.73
CA LYS A 344 30.13 23.83 16.63
C LYS A 344 29.28 23.90 15.38
N PHE A 345 28.07 24.42 15.52
CA PHE A 345 27.17 24.65 14.39
C PHE A 345 26.55 26.04 14.47
N THR A 346 26.16 26.54 13.32
CA THR A 346 25.34 27.74 13.16
C THR A 346 24.04 27.31 12.49
N ILE A 347 22.91 27.59 13.14
CA ILE A 347 21.58 27.39 12.57
C ILE A 347 21.09 28.73 12.09
N LYS A 348 20.63 28.83 10.85
CA LYS A 348 20.33 30.11 10.20
C LYS A 348 19.00 30.08 9.47
N SER A 349 18.23 31.16 9.62
CA SER A 349 17.03 31.45 8.83
C SER A 349 16.98 32.94 8.52
N GLY A 350 17.17 33.31 7.24
CA GLY A 350 17.31 34.71 6.85
C GLY A 350 18.46 35.41 7.59
N ASN A 351 18.13 36.49 8.32
CA ASN A 351 19.08 37.25 9.15
C ASN A 351 19.21 36.70 10.59
N SER A 352 18.32 35.79 10.99
CA SER A 352 18.33 35.17 12.31
C SER A 352 19.31 34.00 12.37
N TYR A 353 20.04 33.89 13.48
CA TYR A 353 20.96 32.78 13.70
C TYR A 353 21.02 32.33 15.17
N VAL A 354 21.33 31.05 15.36
CA VAL A 354 21.56 30.39 16.65
C VAL A 354 22.92 29.69 16.59
N CYS A 355 23.74 29.89 17.62
CA CYS A 355 25.00 29.18 17.78
C CYS A 355 24.82 27.94 18.64
N VAL A 356 25.31 26.81 18.16
CA VAL A 356 25.27 25.53 18.86
C VAL A 356 26.69 25.11 19.19
N ASN A 357 26.93 24.70 20.43
CA ASN A 357 28.22 24.20 20.89
C ASN A 357 28.05 22.86 21.61
N ARG A 358 28.77 21.86 21.14
CA ARG A 358 28.91 20.55 21.78
C ARG A 358 29.80 20.68 23.01
N GLN A 359 29.31 20.23 24.14
CA GLN A 359 30.10 20.11 25.35
C GLN A 359 30.99 18.86 25.23
N PRO A 360 32.26 18.93 25.62
CA PRO A 360 33.13 17.75 25.61
C PRO A 360 32.77 16.82 26.78
N LYS A 361 32.87 15.51 26.58
CA LYS A 361 32.75 14.53 27.68
C LYS A 361 33.97 14.63 28.60
N GLN A 362 33.82 14.33 29.89
CA GLN A 362 34.97 14.32 30.84
C GLN A 362 36.12 13.41 30.36
N ALA A 363 35.81 12.22 29.85
CA ALA A 363 36.81 11.33 29.27
C ALA A 363 37.51 11.91 28.01
N GLU A 364 36.80 12.74 27.22
CA GLU A 364 37.42 13.45 26.08
C GLU A 364 38.35 14.57 26.56
N ILE A 365 37.98 15.28 27.63
CA ILE A 365 38.83 16.30 28.26
C ILE A 365 40.13 15.66 28.77
N GLN A 366 40.02 14.57 29.56
CA GLN A 366 41.18 13.84 30.09
C GLN A 366 42.13 13.37 28.98
N ARG A 367 41.59 12.72 27.92
CA ARG A 367 42.40 12.31 26.76
C ARG A 367 43.08 13.49 26.06
N ARG A 368 42.43 14.65 25.98
CA ARG A 368 43.03 15.86 25.39
C ARG A 368 44.18 16.38 26.25
N GLU A 369 44.05 16.32 27.58
CA GLU A 369 45.10 16.71 28.53
C GLU A 369 46.29 15.75 28.45
N GLU A 370 46.06 14.44 28.45
CA GLU A 370 47.10 13.42 28.26
C GLU A 370 47.89 13.64 26.96
N ARG A 371 47.19 13.90 25.85
CA ARG A 371 47.84 14.19 24.55
C ARG A 371 48.66 15.48 24.58
N LYS A 372 48.19 16.52 25.27
CA LYS A 372 48.96 17.76 25.44
C LYS A 372 50.23 17.51 26.24
N ASN A 373 50.14 16.75 27.32
CA ASN A 373 51.28 16.42 28.17
C ASN A 373 52.33 15.60 27.41
N LEU A 374 51.91 14.57 26.66
CA LEU A 374 52.78 13.79 25.77
C LEU A 374 53.51 14.67 24.74
N ASN A 375 52.80 15.62 24.12
CA ASN A 375 53.42 16.55 23.16
C ASN A 375 54.44 17.49 23.81
N ILE A 376 54.18 17.93 25.04
CA ILE A 376 55.12 18.77 25.82
C ILE A 376 56.37 17.97 26.18
N GLU A 377 56.22 16.72 26.63
CA GLU A 377 57.33 15.82 26.95
C GLU A 377 58.20 15.56 25.72
N ASN A 378 57.59 15.18 24.59
CA ASN A 378 58.28 14.98 23.31
C ASN A 378 59.05 16.25 22.86
N LYS A 379 58.47 17.44 23.09
CA LYS A 379 59.14 18.71 22.78
C LYS A 379 60.34 18.96 23.70
N LYS A 380 60.23 18.66 25.00
CA LYS A 380 61.33 18.76 25.97
C LYS A 380 62.47 17.80 25.63
N GLU A 381 62.17 16.56 25.25
CA GLU A 381 63.18 15.58 24.84
C GLU A 381 63.92 16.00 23.56
N LYS A 382 63.20 16.51 22.55
CA LYS A 382 63.83 17.07 21.34
C LYS A 382 64.78 18.22 21.65
N ILE A 383 64.40 19.12 22.56
CA ILE A 383 65.26 20.24 22.99
C ILE A 383 66.50 19.72 23.72
N LYS A 384 66.34 18.72 24.61
CA LYS A 384 67.46 18.10 25.34
C LYS A 384 68.46 17.42 24.39
N ASN A 385 67.95 16.70 23.39
CA ASN A 385 68.79 16.03 22.39
C ASN A 385 69.51 17.03 21.46
N ASN A 386 68.82 18.12 21.05
CA ASN A 386 69.45 19.19 20.28
C ASN A 386 70.56 19.89 21.08
N ASN A 387 70.32 20.20 22.35
CA ASN A 387 71.33 20.82 23.21
C ASN A 387 72.55 19.91 23.40
N LYS A 388 72.34 18.60 23.63
CA LYS A 388 73.43 17.61 23.73
C LYS A 388 74.25 17.50 22.44
N THR A 389 73.59 17.63 21.29
CA THR A 389 74.26 17.63 19.98
C THR A 389 75.08 18.89 19.75
N ILE A 390 74.62 20.05 20.24
CA ILE A 390 75.32 21.33 20.16
C ILE A 390 76.56 21.34 21.07
N THR A 391 76.47 20.86 22.31
CA THR A 391 77.64 20.73 23.20
C THR A 391 78.69 19.81 22.61
N ASN A 392 78.30 18.62 22.13
CA ASN A 392 79.24 17.68 21.51
C ASN A 392 79.93 18.26 20.26
N LYS A 393 79.25 19.14 19.48
CA LYS A 393 79.87 19.85 18.35
C LYS A 393 80.85 20.93 18.79
N LYS A 394 80.53 21.70 19.85
CA LYS A 394 81.44 22.70 20.43
C LYS A 394 82.69 22.05 21.00
N GLU A 395 82.54 20.97 21.75
CA GLU A 395 83.68 20.21 22.30
C GLU A 395 84.57 19.66 21.19
N LYS A 396 84.00 19.14 20.08
CA LYS A 396 84.79 18.72 18.91
C LYS A 396 85.56 19.87 18.24
N GLN A 397 84.92 21.04 18.10
CA GLN A 397 85.55 22.22 17.50
C GLN A 397 86.66 22.80 18.38
N GLU A 398 86.47 22.84 19.70
CA GLU A 398 87.50 23.24 20.65
C GLU A 398 88.67 22.24 20.63
N HIS A 399 88.39 20.94 20.55
CA HIS A 399 89.42 19.91 20.49
C HIS A 399 90.20 19.93 19.15
N GLU A 400 89.57 20.30 18.04
CA GLU A 400 90.23 20.54 16.73
C GLU A 400 91.03 21.85 16.73
N ALA A 401 90.53 22.92 17.34
CA ALA A 401 91.23 24.20 17.45
C ALA A 401 92.49 24.09 18.33
N VAL A 402 92.40 23.35 19.44
CA VAL A 402 93.55 23.05 20.31
C VAL A 402 94.57 22.15 19.60
N LYS A 403 94.13 21.24 18.73
CA LYS A 403 95.05 20.46 17.86
C LYS A 403 95.78 21.34 16.86
N LYS A 404 95.09 22.27 16.18
CA LYS A 404 95.70 23.21 15.22
C LYS A 404 96.71 24.18 15.85
N LEU A 405 96.48 24.61 17.11
CA LEU A 405 97.38 25.51 17.83
C LEU A 405 98.66 24.82 18.35
N ARG A 406 98.68 23.48 18.45
CA ARG A 406 99.82 22.71 18.94
C ARG A 406 100.78 22.21 17.84
N GLY A 407 100.54 22.55 16.57
CA GLY A 407 101.49 22.24 15.49
C GLY A 407 101.76 20.75 15.29
N ILE A 408 100.69 19.95 15.17
CA ILE A 408 100.73 18.61 14.55
C ILE A 408 99.85 18.64 13.30
#